data_AF-A0A916H4R2-F1
#
_entry.id   AF-A0A916H4R2-F1
#
_cell.length_a   1.000
_cell.length_b   1.000
_cell.length_c   1.000
_cell.angle_alpha   90.00
_cell.angle_beta   90.00
_cell.angle_gamma   90.00
#
_symmetry.space_group_name_H-M   'P 1'
#
loop_
_entity.id
_entity.type
_entity.pdbx_description
1 polymer ?
#
loop_
_entity_poly.entity_id
_entity_poly.type
_entity_poly.pdbx_seq_one_letter_code
_entity_poly.pdbx_strand_id
1 'polypeptide(L)'
;TAGVKVLTQRFFDTLHVETKAEISGYNLRIVDGNVRGISLDEKTTRADVAALLKAITGQDADIAALDAKAAAASPLAGLLRSDAILSHPVFNRHHTEHEMLRYLKKLQNRDLAMDHAMISLGSCTMKLNATSEMIPITWPEFTDMHPFAPLDQAAGYQEMIGSLTDYLKAVTGFDAICMQPNSGAQGEYAGLVAIRRYQAAKGQGHRDVCLIPKSAHGTNPATAHMCGLAVVVVDCDDSGNVDVADLKAKVAEHKDKLSCLMITYPSTHGVFEEAVKDICAEVHAAGGQVYMDGANLNAQVGITSPAAIGADVSPMNLHKTFAIPHGGGGPGMGPIGLAAHLAPYAPNHAVQPVPGPHVGQGAVSAAPWGSAAILPISWMYITLLGGEGLTQSTKTAILNANYVAARLKEHYPVLYVGSQGRVAHECILDVRAIKAATGVAEIDIAKRLMDYGFHAPTVSFPVAGTLMVEPTESESKAELDRFCDALISIRDELRKVEQGVWPAEDNPVKRAPHTQADVMDADWNRPYTRQEAVFPLPWVAENKFWPSVNRIDDVYGDRNLFCACPPPEA
;
A
#
# COMPACT_ATOMS: atom_id res chain seq x y z
N THR A 1 27.38 -46.39 -10.85
CA THR A 1 26.33 -45.38 -11.11
C THR A 1 25.01 -45.97 -10.68
N ALA A 2 24.17 -45.23 -9.96
CA ALA A 2 22.93 -45.78 -9.37
C ALA A 2 21.74 -45.86 -10.35
N GLY A 3 21.99 -45.82 -11.66
CA GLY A 3 20.96 -45.98 -12.71
C GLY A 3 20.03 -44.77 -12.93
N VAL A 4 20.16 -43.70 -12.14
CA VAL A 4 19.33 -42.50 -12.25
C VAL A 4 19.96 -41.49 -13.21
N LYS A 5 19.18 -40.99 -14.16
CA LYS A 5 19.63 -40.00 -15.15
C LYS A 5 19.37 -38.58 -14.66
N VAL A 6 20.46 -37.82 -14.49
CA VAL A 6 20.43 -36.40 -14.15
C VAL A 6 20.51 -35.60 -15.45
N LEU A 7 19.51 -34.75 -15.70
CA LEU A 7 19.37 -34.00 -16.95
C LEU A 7 20.14 -32.67 -16.91
N THR A 8 20.32 -32.09 -15.73
CA THR A 8 21.02 -30.81 -15.55
C THR A 8 22.48 -31.06 -15.18
N GLN A 9 23.42 -30.57 -15.99
CA GLN A 9 24.86 -30.77 -15.76
C GLN A 9 25.58 -29.60 -15.08
N ARG A 10 25.05 -28.38 -15.22
CA ARG A 10 25.57 -27.15 -14.62
C ARG A 10 24.40 -26.38 -14.03
N PHE A 11 24.43 -26.13 -12.73
CA PHE A 11 23.35 -25.50 -11.98
C PHE A 11 23.89 -24.82 -10.73
N PHE A 12 23.11 -23.91 -10.17
CA PHE A 12 23.37 -23.31 -8.86
C PHE A 12 22.81 -24.23 -7.76
N ASP A 13 21.49 -24.28 -7.62
CA ASP A 13 20.76 -25.00 -6.58
C ASP A 13 19.71 -25.99 -7.11
N THR A 14 19.39 -25.91 -8.41
CA THR A 14 18.24 -26.57 -9.02
C THR A 14 18.66 -27.57 -10.08
N LEU A 15 18.21 -28.82 -9.96
CA LEU A 15 18.52 -29.90 -10.89
C LEU A 15 17.28 -30.71 -11.29
N HIS A 16 17.29 -31.22 -12.52
CA HIS A 16 16.24 -32.10 -13.04
C HIS A 16 16.72 -33.55 -13.08
N VAL A 17 15.91 -34.45 -12.55
CA VAL A 17 16.21 -35.89 -12.46
C VAL A 17 15.08 -36.70 -13.08
N GLU A 18 15.43 -37.71 -13.87
CA GLU A 18 14.46 -38.72 -14.31
C GLU A 18 14.12 -39.65 -13.13
N THR A 19 13.02 -39.36 -12.44
CA THR A 19 12.49 -40.14 -11.32
C THR A 19 10.99 -39.90 -11.14
N LYS A 20 10.29 -40.87 -10.54
CA LYS A 20 8.89 -40.78 -10.08
C LYS A 20 8.78 -40.87 -8.56
N ALA A 21 9.92 -40.84 -7.85
CA ALA A 21 9.91 -41.00 -6.41
C ALA A 21 9.13 -39.85 -5.76
N GLU A 22 8.13 -40.21 -4.97
CA GLU A 22 7.49 -39.33 -3.99
C GLU A 22 8.18 -39.58 -2.66
N ILE A 23 8.68 -38.53 -2.01
CA ILE A 23 9.56 -38.63 -0.84
C ILE A 23 8.83 -38.01 0.33
N SER A 24 8.48 -38.83 1.32
CA SER A 24 7.79 -38.35 2.52
C SER A 24 8.58 -37.23 3.20
N GLY A 25 7.92 -36.09 3.44
CA GLY A 25 8.54 -34.91 4.05
C GLY A 25 9.21 -33.94 3.06
N TYR A 26 9.25 -34.25 1.76
CA TYR A 26 9.84 -33.38 0.74
C TYR A 26 8.90 -33.19 -0.44
N ASN A 27 8.67 -31.93 -0.82
CA ASN A 27 7.93 -31.61 -2.04
C ASN A 27 8.92 -31.43 -3.20
N LEU A 28 8.73 -32.20 -4.27
CA LEU A 28 9.51 -32.06 -5.50
C LEU A 28 8.65 -31.43 -6.59
N ARG A 29 9.25 -30.57 -7.42
CA ARG A 29 8.54 -29.99 -8.56
C ARG A 29 8.31 -31.07 -9.62
N ILE A 30 7.06 -31.33 -9.99
CA ILE A 30 6.74 -32.17 -11.14
C ILE A 30 6.99 -31.34 -12.42
N VAL A 31 8.07 -31.66 -13.15
CA VAL A 31 8.39 -30.99 -14.42
C VAL A 31 7.73 -31.70 -15.58
N ASP A 32 7.74 -33.03 -15.54
CA ASP A 32 7.06 -33.93 -16.47
C ASP A 32 6.77 -35.28 -15.76
N GLY A 33 6.01 -36.18 -16.38
CA GLY A 33 5.55 -37.44 -15.78
C GLY A 33 6.67 -38.31 -15.18
N ASN A 34 7.88 -38.24 -15.74
CA ASN A 34 9.07 -38.97 -15.24
C ASN A 34 10.19 -38.03 -14.77
N VAL A 35 9.97 -36.71 -14.68
CA VAL A 35 11.02 -35.74 -14.35
C VAL A 35 10.63 -34.94 -13.12
N ARG A 36 11.51 -34.92 -12.13
CA ARG A 36 11.40 -34.08 -10.94
C ARG A 36 12.45 -32.98 -10.95
N GLY A 37 12.03 -31.76 -10.63
CA GLY A 37 12.89 -30.65 -10.30
C GLY A 37 13.13 -30.63 -8.79
N ILE A 38 14.40 -30.55 -8.40
CA ILE A 38 14.84 -30.47 -7.01
C ILE A 38 15.61 -29.17 -6.88
N SER A 39 15.12 -28.27 -6.04
CA SER A 39 15.78 -27.01 -5.68
C SER A 39 16.17 -27.11 -4.22
N LEU A 40 17.47 -26.98 -3.95
CA LEU A 40 17.98 -26.89 -2.58
C LEU A 40 18.06 -25.42 -2.14
N ASP A 41 18.14 -25.18 -0.85
CA ASP A 41 18.20 -23.84 -0.27
C ASP A 41 19.11 -23.79 0.97
N GLU A 42 19.18 -22.63 1.61
CA GLU A 42 19.99 -22.41 2.81
C GLU A 42 19.61 -23.31 4.00
N LYS A 43 18.34 -23.74 4.11
CA LYS A 43 17.88 -24.63 5.18
C LYS A 43 18.23 -26.10 4.91
N THR A 44 18.65 -26.44 3.69
CA THR A 44 18.98 -27.82 3.31
C THR A 44 20.23 -28.33 4.04
N THR A 45 20.11 -29.49 4.68
CA THR A 45 21.19 -30.13 5.44
C THR A 45 21.77 -31.34 4.69
N ARG A 46 22.94 -31.83 5.18
CA ARG A 46 23.52 -33.10 4.70
C ARG A 46 22.58 -34.30 4.87
N ALA A 47 21.74 -34.28 5.90
CA ALA A 47 20.77 -35.33 6.16
C ALA A 47 19.65 -35.32 5.12
N ASP A 48 19.18 -34.12 4.73
CA ASP A 48 18.17 -33.96 3.68
C ASP A 48 18.69 -34.49 2.34
N VAL A 49 19.93 -34.12 1.98
CA VAL A 49 20.58 -34.62 0.75
C VAL A 49 20.71 -36.15 0.78
N ALA A 50 21.11 -36.74 1.90
CA ALA A 50 21.18 -38.19 2.04
C ALA A 50 19.81 -38.87 1.89
N ALA A 51 18.77 -38.30 2.50
CA ALA A 51 17.40 -38.80 2.40
C ALA A 51 16.89 -38.74 0.95
N LEU A 52 17.10 -37.63 0.26
CA LEU A 52 16.73 -37.46 -1.14
C LEU A 52 17.47 -38.46 -2.03
N LEU A 53 18.79 -38.59 -1.88
CA LEU A 53 19.59 -39.56 -2.65
C LEU A 53 19.15 -41.00 -2.40
N LYS A 54 18.90 -41.38 -1.13
CA LYS A 54 18.42 -42.71 -0.77
C LYS A 54 17.08 -43.01 -1.40
N ALA A 55 16.14 -42.08 -1.34
CA ALA A 55 14.81 -42.25 -1.91
C ALA A 55 14.83 -42.34 -3.44
N ILE A 56 15.67 -41.55 -4.11
CA ILE A 56 15.75 -41.50 -5.58
C ILE A 56 16.53 -42.70 -6.14
N THR A 57 17.59 -43.14 -5.46
CA THR A 57 18.53 -44.15 -5.99
C THR A 57 18.35 -45.54 -5.38
N GLY A 58 17.65 -45.65 -4.24
CA GLY A 58 17.57 -46.86 -3.41
C GLY A 58 18.85 -47.16 -2.61
N GLN A 59 19.90 -46.37 -2.78
CA GLN A 59 21.23 -46.63 -2.20
C GLN A 59 21.58 -45.60 -1.13
N ASP A 60 22.22 -46.03 -0.06
CA ASP A 60 22.77 -45.09 0.92
C ASP A 60 23.95 -44.34 0.30
N ALA A 61 24.04 -43.05 0.63
CA ALA A 61 25.06 -42.16 0.09
C ALA A 61 26.02 -41.73 1.20
N ASP A 62 27.31 -41.93 0.98
CA ASP A 62 28.35 -41.28 1.77
C ASP A 62 28.54 -39.84 1.27
N ILE A 63 27.86 -38.89 1.94
CA ILE A 63 27.86 -37.48 1.56
C ILE A 63 29.28 -36.88 1.64
N ALA A 64 30.10 -37.29 2.61
CA ALA A 64 31.46 -36.76 2.73
C ALA A 64 32.34 -37.18 1.55
N ALA A 65 32.22 -38.44 1.12
CA ALA A 65 32.92 -38.92 -0.08
C ALA A 65 32.44 -38.22 -1.36
N LEU A 66 31.13 -37.97 -1.48
CA LEU A 66 30.56 -37.25 -2.63
C LEU A 66 31.02 -35.79 -2.69
N ASP A 67 31.06 -35.09 -1.55
CA ASP A 67 31.56 -33.71 -1.47
C ASP A 67 33.02 -33.61 -1.88
N ALA A 68 33.87 -34.50 -1.37
CA ALA A 68 35.29 -34.54 -1.73
C ALA A 68 35.48 -34.73 -3.24
N LYS A 69 34.65 -35.58 -3.86
CA LYS A 69 34.65 -35.78 -5.31
C LYS A 69 34.17 -34.55 -6.08
N ALA A 70 33.11 -33.88 -5.60
CA ALA A 70 32.57 -32.67 -6.23
C ALA A 70 33.57 -31.50 -6.17
N ALA A 71 34.25 -31.33 -5.03
CA ALA A 71 35.28 -30.31 -4.84
C ALA A 71 36.49 -30.50 -5.76
N ALA A 72 36.88 -31.75 -6.03
CA ALA A 72 38.03 -32.06 -6.89
C ALA A 72 37.79 -31.74 -8.39
N ALA A 73 36.54 -31.73 -8.85
CA ALA A 73 36.20 -31.57 -10.27
C ALA A 73 34.87 -30.82 -10.47
N SER A 74 34.86 -29.52 -10.15
CA SER A 74 33.65 -28.70 -10.31
C SER A 74 33.37 -28.37 -11.79
N PRO A 75 32.17 -28.70 -12.32
CA PRO A 75 31.76 -28.31 -13.67
C PRO A 75 31.49 -26.80 -13.81
N LEU A 76 31.58 -26.05 -12.71
CA LEU A 76 31.33 -24.60 -12.65
C LEU A 76 32.61 -23.75 -12.69
N ALA A 77 33.80 -24.34 -12.75
CA ALA A 77 35.07 -23.61 -12.61
C ALA A 77 35.20 -22.39 -13.55
N GLY A 78 34.71 -22.49 -14.80
CA GLY A 78 34.71 -21.39 -15.78
C GLY A 78 33.53 -20.40 -15.65
N LEU A 79 32.65 -20.57 -14.67
CA LEU A 79 31.45 -19.77 -14.41
C LEU A 79 31.50 -19.05 -13.06
N LEU A 80 32.58 -19.23 -12.29
CA LEU A 80 32.73 -18.60 -10.98
C LEU A 80 32.92 -17.09 -11.13
N ARG A 81 32.19 -16.32 -10.31
CA ARG A 81 32.34 -14.88 -10.20
C ARG A 81 33.73 -14.53 -9.66
N SER A 82 34.39 -13.52 -10.23
CA SER A 82 35.75 -13.10 -9.86
C SER A 82 35.86 -11.66 -9.37
N ASP A 83 34.81 -10.85 -9.54
CA ASP A 83 34.73 -9.48 -9.05
C ASP A 83 34.19 -9.39 -7.62
N ALA A 84 34.62 -8.36 -6.88
CA ALA A 84 34.15 -8.10 -5.54
C ALA A 84 32.70 -7.57 -5.54
N ILE A 85 31.93 -7.94 -4.51
CA ILE A 85 30.57 -7.45 -4.28
C ILE A 85 30.45 -6.82 -2.92
N LEU A 86 29.44 -5.97 -2.76
CA LEU A 86 29.10 -5.37 -1.46
C LEU A 86 30.33 -4.70 -0.81
N SER A 87 31.19 -4.08 -1.62
CA SER A 87 32.46 -3.49 -1.17
C SER A 87 32.28 -2.21 -0.35
N HIS A 88 31.10 -1.58 -0.41
CA HIS A 88 30.80 -0.40 0.38
C HIS A 88 30.89 -0.72 1.88
N PRO A 89 31.45 0.17 2.73
CA PRO A 89 31.66 -0.13 4.14
C PRO A 89 30.40 -0.48 4.93
N VAL A 90 29.22 -0.05 4.50
CA VAL A 90 27.94 -0.40 5.17
C VAL A 90 27.72 -1.91 5.28
N PHE A 91 28.17 -2.68 4.27
CA PHE A 91 28.06 -4.14 4.25
C PHE A 91 29.20 -4.84 5.03
N ASN A 92 30.19 -4.09 5.50
CA ASN A 92 31.43 -4.60 6.10
C ASN A 92 31.67 -4.09 7.54
N ARG A 93 30.66 -3.48 8.18
CA ARG A 93 30.78 -2.86 9.52
C ARG A 93 29.81 -3.40 10.57
N HIS A 94 28.80 -4.16 10.18
CA HIS A 94 27.70 -4.58 11.07
C HIS A 94 27.54 -6.10 11.05
N HIS A 95 28.60 -6.83 11.39
CA HIS A 95 28.64 -8.30 11.27
C HIS A 95 28.24 -9.02 12.56
N THR A 96 28.40 -8.37 13.71
CA THR A 96 27.89 -8.93 14.97
C THR A 96 26.42 -8.58 15.16
N GLU A 97 25.68 -9.46 15.83
CA GLU A 97 24.26 -9.23 16.15
C GLU A 97 24.05 -7.89 16.87
N HIS A 98 24.95 -7.53 17.80
CA HIS A 98 24.84 -6.29 18.55
C HIS A 98 25.14 -5.02 17.72
N GLU A 99 26.06 -5.10 16.76
CA GLU A 99 26.30 -4.00 15.82
C GLU A 99 25.11 -3.82 14.87
N MET A 100 24.54 -4.91 14.37
CA MET A 100 23.33 -4.86 13.54
C MET A 100 22.15 -4.30 14.33
N LEU A 101 21.93 -4.74 15.57
CA LEU A 101 20.90 -4.20 16.46
C LEU A 101 21.02 -2.68 16.63
N ARG A 102 22.24 -2.19 16.90
CA ARG A 102 22.51 -0.75 17.03
C ARG A 102 22.30 0.00 15.72
N TYR A 103 22.68 -0.59 14.58
CA TYR A 103 22.47 -0.01 13.27
C TYR A 103 20.98 0.12 12.94
N LEU A 104 20.20 -0.95 13.10
CA LEU A 104 18.75 -0.95 12.93
C LEU A 104 18.08 0.08 13.85
N LYS A 105 18.46 0.11 15.14
CA LYS A 105 17.89 1.09 16.08
C LYS A 105 18.26 2.53 15.71
N LYS A 106 19.48 2.77 15.22
CA LYS A 106 19.91 4.08 14.74
C LYS A 106 19.07 4.55 13.56
N LEU A 107 18.75 3.67 12.60
CA LEU A 107 17.88 4.00 11.47
C LEU A 107 16.45 4.25 11.94
N GLN A 108 15.89 3.33 12.75
CA GLN A 108 14.54 3.47 13.31
C GLN A 108 14.34 4.81 14.02
N ASN A 109 15.31 5.25 14.82
CA ASN A 109 15.21 6.52 15.56
C ASN A 109 15.20 7.78 14.68
N ARG A 110 15.43 7.67 13.35
CA ARG A 110 15.36 8.78 12.40
C ARG A 110 13.98 8.93 11.76
N ASP A 111 13.15 7.91 11.87
CA ASP A 111 11.87 7.80 11.18
C ASP A 111 10.73 7.98 12.20
N LEU A 112 9.88 8.97 11.97
CA LEU A 112 8.69 9.17 12.80
C LEU A 112 7.64 8.14 12.37
N ALA A 113 7.21 7.31 13.30
CA ALA A 113 6.18 6.30 13.09
C ALA A 113 5.02 6.46 14.09
N MET A 114 3.98 5.63 13.95
CA MET A 114 2.75 5.70 14.74
C MET A 114 2.93 5.35 16.24
N ASP A 115 4.12 4.90 16.64
CA ASP A 115 4.51 4.75 18.05
C ASP A 115 4.94 6.09 18.70
N HIS A 116 5.06 7.16 17.90
CA HIS A 116 5.40 8.51 18.38
C HIS A 116 4.19 9.46 18.43
N ALA A 117 3.48 9.59 17.31
CA ALA A 117 2.35 10.49 17.13
C ALA A 117 1.46 10.05 15.96
N MET A 118 0.25 10.60 15.87
CA MET A 118 -0.63 10.44 14.73
C MET A 118 0.06 10.84 13.42
N ILE A 119 -0.10 10.02 12.38
CA ILE A 119 0.28 10.32 11.01
C ILE A 119 -1.00 10.52 10.19
N SER A 120 -1.45 11.75 10.02
CA SER A 120 -2.78 12.06 9.47
C SER A 120 -2.84 12.14 7.92
N LEU A 121 -2.16 11.22 7.25
CA LEU A 121 -2.11 11.16 5.79
C LEU A 121 -3.49 10.83 5.19
N GLY A 122 -4.11 11.81 4.53
CA GLY A 122 -5.31 11.61 3.71
C GLY A 122 -5.14 10.51 2.67
N SER A 123 -6.20 9.73 2.47
CA SER A 123 -6.26 8.54 1.61
C SER A 123 -5.31 7.41 2.00
N CYS A 124 -4.71 7.42 3.20
CA CYS A 124 -3.79 6.36 3.65
C CYS A 124 -4.33 5.51 4.79
N THR A 125 -5.29 6.01 5.56
CA THR A 125 -5.86 5.32 6.73
C THR A 125 -4.78 4.77 7.66
N MET A 126 -3.99 5.66 8.27
CA MET A 126 -2.93 5.31 9.23
C MET A 126 -3.53 4.89 10.59
N LYS A 127 -4.28 3.79 10.59
CA LYS A 127 -4.93 3.23 11.78
C LYS A 127 -4.00 2.30 12.55
N LEU A 128 -4.46 1.83 13.71
CA LEU A 128 -3.75 0.82 14.50
C LEU A 128 -3.47 -0.44 13.69
N ASN A 129 -2.21 -0.89 13.72
CA ASN A 129 -1.82 -2.26 13.37
C ASN A 129 -1.62 -3.02 14.69
N ALA A 130 -2.65 -3.73 15.17
CA ALA A 130 -2.63 -4.22 16.54
C ALA A 130 -1.62 -5.36 16.70
N THR A 131 -0.91 -5.41 17.82
CA THR A 131 0.06 -6.48 18.11
C THR A 131 -0.56 -7.87 17.95
N SER A 132 -1.81 -8.06 18.39
CA SER A 132 -2.55 -9.32 18.23
C SER A 132 -2.76 -9.71 16.76
N GLU A 133 -2.96 -8.74 15.88
CA GLU A 133 -3.14 -8.96 14.44
C GLU A 133 -1.80 -9.27 13.76
N MET A 134 -0.71 -8.71 14.29
CA MET A 134 0.65 -8.89 13.76
C MET A 134 1.30 -10.21 14.15
N ILE A 135 0.99 -10.77 15.33
CA ILE A 135 1.63 -12.00 15.84
C ILE A 135 1.61 -13.17 14.84
N PRO A 136 0.49 -13.50 14.16
CA PRO A 136 0.44 -14.67 13.29
C PRO A 136 1.39 -14.63 12.09
N ILE A 137 1.83 -13.46 11.63
CA ILE A 137 2.68 -13.35 10.44
C ILE A 137 4.13 -13.81 10.66
N THR A 138 4.46 -14.24 11.88
CA THR A 138 5.76 -14.84 12.24
C THR A 138 5.64 -16.30 12.67
N TRP A 139 4.44 -16.89 12.59
CA TRP A 139 4.24 -18.32 12.87
C TRP A 139 4.75 -19.15 11.69
N PRO A 140 5.57 -20.20 11.93
CA PRO A 140 6.07 -21.07 10.87
C PRO A 140 4.96 -21.68 10.00
N GLU A 141 3.79 -21.94 10.57
CA GLU A 141 2.61 -22.45 9.86
C GLU A 141 2.14 -21.52 8.73
N PHE A 142 2.43 -20.20 8.83
CA PHE A 142 2.18 -19.23 7.77
C PHE A 142 3.46 -18.89 6.99
N THR A 143 4.61 -18.73 7.63
CA THR A 143 5.83 -18.21 6.98
C THR A 143 6.69 -19.25 6.27
N ASP A 144 6.66 -20.51 6.69
CA ASP A 144 7.51 -21.58 6.14
C ASP A 144 6.78 -22.45 5.09
N MET A 145 5.68 -21.93 4.52
CA MET A 145 4.90 -22.60 3.47
C MET A 145 5.31 -22.13 2.07
N HIS A 146 5.70 -23.06 1.20
CA HIS A 146 5.94 -22.75 -0.21
C HIS A 146 4.60 -22.48 -0.93
N PRO A 147 4.46 -21.41 -1.76
CA PRO A 147 3.19 -21.00 -2.35
C PRO A 147 2.56 -22.02 -3.33
N PHE A 148 3.37 -22.98 -3.80
CA PHE A 148 2.93 -24.08 -4.67
C PHE A 148 3.00 -25.46 -3.98
N ALA A 149 2.99 -25.48 -2.65
CA ALA A 149 2.81 -26.73 -1.92
C ALA A 149 1.46 -27.38 -2.29
N PRO A 150 1.36 -28.72 -2.29
CA PRO A 150 0.08 -29.42 -2.39
C PRO A 150 -0.96 -28.85 -1.41
N LEU A 151 -2.21 -28.65 -1.86
CA LEU A 151 -3.23 -27.95 -1.06
C LEU A 151 -3.64 -28.69 0.21
N ASP A 152 -3.50 -30.02 0.22
CA ASP A 152 -3.72 -30.84 1.41
C ASP A 152 -2.73 -30.52 2.54
N GLN A 153 -1.58 -29.93 2.23
CA GLN A 153 -0.61 -29.41 3.21
C GLN A 153 -0.96 -27.99 3.69
N ALA A 154 -1.86 -27.29 3.01
CA ALA A 154 -2.21 -25.89 3.25
C ALA A 154 -3.65 -25.69 3.77
N ALA A 155 -4.23 -26.71 4.43
CA ALA A 155 -5.61 -26.67 4.89
C ALA A 155 -5.93 -25.44 5.79
N GLY A 156 -5.01 -25.06 6.69
CA GLY A 156 -5.17 -23.88 7.54
C GLY A 156 -5.21 -22.56 6.75
N TYR A 157 -4.39 -22.45 5.69
CA TYR A 157 -4.48 -21.32 4.76
C TYR A 157 -5.82 -21.30 4.02
N GLN A 158 -6.31 -22.46 3.57
CA GLN A 158 -7.59 -22.55 2.87
C GLN A 158 -8.75 -22.10 3.76
N GLU A 159 -8.77 -22.50 5.04
CA GLU A 159 -9.79 -22.09 6.00
C GLU A 159 -9.74 -20.59 6.29
N MET A 160 -8.54 -20.05 6.58
CA MET A 160 -8.34 -18.63 6.85
C MET A 160 -8.71 -17.75 5.64
N ILE A 161 -8.24 -18.11 4.44
CA ILE A 161 -8.55 -17.37 3.20
C ILE A 161 -10.04 -17.49 2.85
N GLY A 162 -10.65 -18.65 3.06
CA GLY A 162 -12.07 -18.88 2.84
C GLY A 162 -12.94 -18.00 3.74
N SER A 163 -12.68 -18.01 5.05
CA SER A 163 -13.41 -17.16 6.00
C SER A 163 -13.17 -15.67 5.77
N LEU A 164 -11.93 -15.24 5.48
CA LEU A 164 -11.65 -13.85 5.09
C LEU A 164 -12.40 -13.45 3.81
N THR A 165 -12.49 -14.36 2.83
CA THR A 165 -13.28 -14.14 1.61
C THR A 165 -14.75 -13.88 1.96
N ASP A 166 -15.35 -14.70 2.82
CA ASP A 166 -16.75 -14.51 3.24
C ASP A 166 -16.96 -13.19 3.98
N TYR A 167 -16.01 -12.80 4.84
CA TYR A 167 -16.06 -11.51 5.52
C TYR A 167 -16.00 -10.34 4.53
N LEU A 168 -15.09 -10.38 3.56
CA LEU A 168 -14.95 -9.32 2.55
C LEU A 168 -16.17 -9.27 1.63
N LYS A 169 -16.82 -10.40 1.33
CA LYS A 169 -18.12 -10.41 0.63
C LYS A 169 -19.19 -9.67 1.44
N ALA A 170 -19.29 -9.95 2.73
CA ALA A 170 -20.26 -9.29 3.61
C ALA A 170 -20.01 -7.77 3.71
N VAL A 171 -18.74 -7.35 3.80
CA VAL A 171 -18.36 -5.93 3.87
C VAL A 171 -18.66 -5.21 2.55
N THR A 172 -18.36 -5.84 1.42
CA THR A 172 -18.45 -5.18 0.11
C THR A 172 -19.80 -5.35 -0.59
N GLY A 173 -20.59 -6.34 -0.17
CA GLY A 173 -21.83 -6.74 -0.82
C GLY A 173 -21.65 -7.49 -2.15
N PHE A 174 -20.42 -7.86 -2.53
CA PHE A 174 -20.14 -8.57 -3.77
C PHE A 174 -20.34 -10.09 -3.66
N ASP A 175 -20.56 -10.71 -4.82
CA ASP A 175 -20.79 -12.16 -4.94
C ASP A 175 -19.50 -12.98 -4.86
N ALA A 176 -18.38 -12.42 -5.30
CA ALA A 176 -17.09 -13.10 -5.36
C ALA A 176 -15.93 -12.18 -4.93
N ILE A 177 -14.87 -12.79 -4.39
CA ILE A 177 -13.60 -12.13 -4.07
C ILE A 177 -12.47 -12.86 -4.80
N CYS A 178 -11.54 -12.11 -5.38
CA CYS A 178 -10.25 -12.63 -5.84
C CYS A 178 -9.13 -12.05 -4.96
N MET A 179 -8.43 -12.92 -4.24
CA MET A 179 -7.36 -12.55 -3.30
C MET A 179 -5.99 -12.32 -3.98
N GLN A 180 -5.87 -12.62 -5.27
CA GLN A 180 -4.60 -12.66 -5.97
C GLN A 180 -3.84 -11.32 -6.03
N PRO A 181 -4.47 -10.14 -6.23
CA PRO A 181 -3.73 -8.90 -6.39
C PRO A 181 -3.08 -8.44 -5.08
N ASN A 182 -1.78 -8.12 -5.14
CA ASN A 182 -0.93 -7.86 -3.97
C ASN A 182 -0.68 -6.37 -3.68
N SER A 183 -1.50 -5.47 -4.23
CA SER A 183 -1.53 -4.04 -3.91
C SER A 183 -2.82 -3.42 -4.41
N GLY A 184 -3.16 -2.20 -3.95
CA GLY A 184 -4.35 -1.48 -4.44
C GLY A 184 -4.32 -1.27 -5.96
N ALA A 185 -3.18 -0.82 -6.50
CA ALA A 185 -2.98 -0.64 -7.95
C ALA A 185 -3.07 -1.96 -8.73
N GLN A 186 -2.57 -3.07 -8.17
CA GLN A 186 -2.78 -4.40 -8.77
C GLN A 186 -4.26 -4.82 -8.73
N GLY A 187 -5.01 -4.39 -7.71
CA GLY A 187 -6.45 -4.55 -7.63
C GLY A 187 -7.20 -3.75 -8.69
N GLU A 188 -6.81 -2.49 -8.94
CA GLU A 188 -7.29 -1.70 -10.09
C GLU A 188 -7.07 -2.46 -11.40
N TYR A 189 -5.83 -2.90 -11.63
CA TYR A 189 -5.45 -3.63 -12.85
C TYR A 189 -6.27 -4.92 -13.00
N ALA A 190 -6.39 -5.70 -11.93
CA ALA A 190 -7.16 -6.95 -11.93
C ALA A 190 -8.65 -6.71 -12.21
N GLY A 191 -9.23 -5.64 -11.65
CA GLY A 191 -10.63 -5.27 -11.88
C GLY A 191 -10.89 -4.87 -13.33
N LEU A 192 -10.03 -4.03 -13.90
CA LEU A 192 -10.12 -3.66 -15.31
C LEU A 192 -9.90 -4.86 -16.23
N VAL A 193 -8.92 -5.72 -15.94
CA VAL A 193 -8.71 -6.99 -16.69
C VAL A 193 -9.97 -7.86 -16.65
N ALA A 194 -10.66 -7.96 -15.52
CA ALA A 194 -11.91 -8.72 -15.41
C ALA A 194 -13.02 -8.12 -16.30
N ILE A 195 -13.18 -6.78 -16.29
CA ILE A 195 -14.11 -6.05 -17.18
C ILE A 195 -13.78 -6.33 -18.65
N ARG A 196 -12.51 -6.23 -19.05
CA ARG A 196 -12.07 -6.45 -20.44
C ARG A 196 -12.34 -7.87 -20.90
N ARG A 197 -12.05 -8.87 -20.05
CA ARG A 197 -12.33 -10.29 -20.33
C ARG A 197 -13.82 -10.54 -20.45
N TYR A 198 -14.64 -9.96 -19.57
CA TYR A 198 -16.09 -10.02 -19.64
C TYR A 198 -16.61 -9.46 -20.97
N GLN A 199 -16.21 -8.25 -21.33
CA GLN A 199 -16.62 -7.61 -22.59
C GLN A 199 -16.17 -8.41 -23.81
N ALA A 200 -14.92 -8.88 -23.84
CA ALA A 200 -14.42 -9.72 -24.93
C ALA A 200 -15.27 -11.00 -25.10
N ALA A 201 -15.61 -11.67 -24.00
CA ALA A 201 -16.47 -12.86 -24.02
C ALA A 201 -17.91 -12.56 -24.46
N LYS A 202 -18.38 -11.31 -24.33
CA LYS A 202 -19.67 -10.84 -24.85
C LYS A 202 -19.61 -10.29 -26.28
N GLY A 203 -18.45 -10.36 -26.96
CA GLY A 203 -18.26 -9.77 -28.29
C GLY A 203 -18.18 -8.23 -28.27
N GLN A 204 -17.96 -7.64 -27.09
CA GLN A 204 -17.91 -6.19 -26.85
C GLN A 204 -16.49 -5.67 -26.62
N GLY A 205 -15.46 -6.38 -27.08
CA GLY A 205 -14.05 -5.99 -26.89
C GLY A 205 -13.67 -4.63 -27.53
N HIS A 206 -14.50 -4.12 -28.43
CA HIS A 206 -14.38 -2.79 -29.05
C HIS A 206 -14.68 -1.63 -28.10
N ARG A 207 -15.28 -1.89 -26.93
CA ARG A 207 -15.49 -0.87 -25.89
C ARG A 207 -14.16 -0.55 -25.25
N ASP A 208 -13.56 0.60 -25.55
CA ASP A 208 -12.22 0.97 -25.14
C ASP A 208 -12.13 2.31 -24.39
N VAL A 209 -13.26 2.97 -24.10
CA VAL A 209 -13.29 4.24 -23.36
C VAL A 209 -13.47 4.02 -21.86
N CYS A 210 -12.58 4.61 -21.05
CA CYS A 210 -12.66 4.66 -19.60
C CYS A 210 -12.93 6.09 -19.13
N LEU A 211 -14.08 6.34 -18.53
CA LEU A 211 -14.38 7.62 -17.90
C LEU A 211 -13.71 7.68 -16.51
N ILE A 212 -13.04 8.79 -16.20
CA ILE A 212 -12.34 8.98 -14.92
C ILE A 212 -12.55 10.41 -14.42
N PRO A 213 -13.20 10.65 -13.27
CA PRO A 213 -13.27 11.95 -12.61
C PRO A 213 -11.89 12.59 -12.44
N LYS A 214 -11.80 13.91 -12.66
CA LYS A 214 -10.56 14.68 -12.46
C LYS A 214 -10.01 14.58 -11.03
N SER A 215 -10.88 14.29 -10.06
CA SER A 215 -10.52 14.08 -8.65
C SER A 215 -9.88 12.71 -8.38
N ALA A 216 -10.00 11.72 -9.28
CA ALA A 216 -9.54 10.35 -9.03
C ALA A 216 -8.04 10.27 -8.70
N HIS A 217 -7.65 9.22 -7.97
CA HIS A 217 -6.26 8.94 -7.68
C HIS A 217 -5.44 8.72 -8.97
N GLY A 218 -4.17 9.14 -8.96
CA GLY A 218 -3.31 9.10 -10.15
C GLY A 218 -3.02 7.68 -10.68
N THR A 219 -3.25 6.65 -9.88
CA THR A 219 -3.17 5.24 -10.31
C THR A 219 -4.29 4.88 -11.28
N ASN A 220 -5.49 5.43 -11.13
CA ASN A 220 -6.64 5.12 -11.97
C ASN A 220 -6.36 5.35 -13.48
N PRO A 221 -5.95 6.56 -13.93
CA PRO A 221 -5.62 6.79 -15.33
C PRO A 221 -4.39 5.99 -15.80
N ALA A 222 -3.40 5.78 -14.92
CA ALA A 222 -2.22 4.98 -15.25
C ALA A 222 -2.59 3.51 -15.51
N THR A 223 -3.44 2.92 -14.67
CA THR A 223 -3.95 1.56 -14.80
C THR A 223 -4.85 1.41 -16.03
N ALA A 224 -5.74 2.36 -16.28
CA ALA A 224 -6.58 2.36 -17.47
C ALA A 224 -5.72 2.38 -18.76
N HIS A 225 -4.68 3.23 -18.78
CA HIS A 225 -3.72 3.26 -19.88
C HIS A 225 -2.96 1.94 -20.03
N MET A 226 -2.51 1.33 -18.93
CA MET A 226 -1.86 0.02 -18.92
C MET A 226 -2.75 -1.09 -19.49
N CYS A 227 -4.08 -0.98 -19.31
CA CYS A 227 -5.07 -1.89 -19.89
C CYS A 227 -5.44 -1.57 -21.35
N GLY A 228 -4.78 -0.58 -21.97
CA GLY A 228 -5.04 -0.15 -23.34
C GLY A 228 -6.36 0.59 -23.52
N LEU A 229 -6.89 1.24 -22.48
CA LEU A 229 -8.10 2.04 -22.54
C LEU A 229 -7.81 3.51 -22.84
N ALA A 230 -8.68 4.14 -23.63
CA ALA A 230 -8.70 5.57 -23.85
C ALA A 230 -9.32 6.25 -22.62
N VAL A 231 -8.51 7.01 -21.89
CA VAL A 231 -8.96 7.78 -20.72
C VAL A 231 -9.68 9.05 -21.19
N VAL A 232 -10.92 9.22 -20.75
CA VAL A 232 -11.71 10.43 -20.94
C VAL A 232 -12.01 11.02 -19.57
N VAL A 233 -11.56 12.25 -19.35
CA VAL A 233 -11.68 12.89 -18.04
C VAL A 233 -13.11 13.36 -17.81
N VAL A 234 -13.64 12.99 -16.65
CA VAL A 234 -14.77 13.51 -15.86
C VAL A 234 -14.60 14.91 -15.26
N ASP A 235 -15.30 15.97 -15.63
CA ASP A 235 -15.18 17.23 -14.87
C ASP A 235 -15.79 17.10 -13.45
N CYS A 236 -15.40 18.02 -12.57
CA CYS A 236 -15.96 18.16 -11.22
C CYS A 236 -16.65 19.51 -11.09
N ASP A 237 -17.75 19.55 -10.33
CA ASP A 237 -18.46 20.80 -10.03
C ASP A 237 -17.67 21.68 -9.03
N ASP A 238 -18.14 22.91 -8.79
CA ASP A 238 -17.51 23.85 -7.85
C ASP A 238 -17.49 23.36 -6.39
N SER A 239 -18.33 22.36 -6.06
CA SER A 239 -18.37 21.71 -4.74
C SER A 239 -17.47 20.46 -4.67
N GLY A 240 -16.74 20.15 -5.75
CA GLY A 240 -15.83 19.03 -5.85
C GLY A 240 -16.50 17.68 -6.12
N ASN A 241 -17.79 17.63 -6.45
CA ASN A 241 -18.44 16.37 -6.84
C ASN A 241 -18.19 16.07 -8.32
N VAL A 242 -18.49 14.86 -8.79
CA VAL A 242 -18.53 14.57 -10.22
C VAL A 242 -19.60 15.45 -10.88
N ASP A 243 -19.23 16.15 -11.97
CA ASP A 243 -20.21 16.90 -12.76
C ASP A 243 -21.10 15.89 -13.53
N VAL A 244 -22.32 15.70 -13.03
CA VAL A 244 -23.29 14.76 -13.59
C VAL A 244 -23.73 15.15 -15.01
N ALA A 245 -23.76 16.46 -15.34
CA ALA A 245 -24.14 16.91 -16.67
C ALA A 245 -23.04 16.59 -17.69
N ASP A 246 -21.78 16.85 -17.32
CA ASP A 246 -20.61 16.50 -18.13
C ASP A 246 -20.46 14.97 -18.26
N LEU A 247 -20.66 14.21 -17.18
CA LEU A 247 -20.71 12.75 -17.22
C LEU A 247 -21.73 12.25 -18.25
N LYS A 248 -22.96 12.76 -18.21
CA LYS A 248 -24.03 12.37 -19.14
C LYS A 248 -23.67 12.70 -20.58
N ALA A 249 -23.06 13.86 -20.83
CA ALA A 249 -22.58 14.24 -22.15
C ALA A 249 -21.53 13.26 -22.68
N LYS A 250 -20.53 12.91 -21.86
CA LYS A 250 -19.45 11.97 -22.22
C LYS A 250 -19.93 10.53 -22.35
N VAL A 251 -20.89 10.10 -21.52
CA VAL A 251 -21.57 8.80 -21.67
C VAL A 251 -22.32 8.74 -23.00
N ALA A 252 -23.05 9.80 -23.38
CA ALA A 252 -23.75 9.86 -24.65
C ALA A 252 -22.79 9.88 -25.85
N GLU A 253 -21.71 10.66 -25.78
CA GLU A 253 -20.67 10.76 -26.83
C GLU A 253 -19.97 9.43 -27.06
N HIS A 254 -19.66 8.70 -25.98
CA HIS A 254 -18.88 7.48 -26.06
C HIS A 254 -19.69 6.19 -25.91
N LYS A 255 -21.02 6.24 -25.96
CA LYS A 255 -21.93 5.11 -25.66
C LYS A 255 -21.52 3.77 -26.28
N ASP A 256 -21.18 3.77 -27.57
CA ASP A 256 -20.82 2.55 -28.31
C ASP A 256 -19.42 2.02 -27.96
N LYS A 257 -18.56 2.87 -27.40
CA LYS A 257 -17.19 2.55 -27.00
C LYS A 257 -16.98 2.51 -25.48
N LEU A 258 -17.98 2.88 -24.69
CA LEU A 258 -17.87 2.99 -23.24
C LEU A 258 -17.58 1.63 -22.63
N SER A 259 -16.37 1.47 -22.09
CA SER A 259 -15.95 0.27 -21.37
C SER A 259 -16.37 0.37 -19.91
N CYS A 260 -15.91 1.41 -19.22
CA CYS A 260 -16.15 1.56 -17.80
C CYS A 260 -16.02 3.01 -17.32
N LEU A 261 -16.54 3.23 -16.11
CA LEU A 261 -16.26 4.40 -15.28
C LEU A 261 -15.44 3.94 -14.09
N MET A 262 -14.36 4.67 -13.75
CA MET A 262 -13.64 4.51 -12.49
C MET A 262 -14.01 5.66 -11.55
N ILE A 263 -14.65 5.37 -10.42
CA ILE A 263 -14.96 6.35 -9.36
C ILE A 263 -14.28 5.97 -8.05
N THR A 264 -14.18 6.92 -7.13
CA THR A 264 -13.80 6.67 -5.73
C THR A 264 -14.98 7.10 -4.85
N TYR A 265 -15.38 6.28 -3.87
CA TYR A 265 -16.49 6.63 -2.98
C TYR A 265 -16.15 6.32 -1.51
N PRO A 266 -16.37 7.25 -0.56
CA PRO A 266 -16.49 8.69 -0.81
C PRO A 266 -15.31 9.20 -1.65
N SER A 267 -15.50 10.32 -2.34
CA SER A 267 -14.49 10.82 -3.29
C SER A 267 -13.17 11.15 -2.60
N THR A 268 -12.11 11.33 -3.37
CA THR A 268 -10.80 11.80 -2.88
C THR A 268 -10.86 13.20 -2.27
N HIS A 269 -11.98 13.92 -2.44
CA HIS A 269 -12.23 15.18 -1.74
C HIS A 269 -12.77 14.98 -0.31
N GLY A 270 -12.95 13.73 0.13
CA GLY A 270 -13.46 13.41 1.47
C GLY A 270 -14.96 13.67 1.63
N VAL A 271 -15.75 13.59 0.55
CA VAL A 271 -17.19 13.85 0.58
C VAL A 271 -18.01 12.68 0.01
N PHE A 272 -19.20 12.47 0.58
CA PHE A 272 -20.18 11.52 0.05
C PHE A 272 -21.00 12.19 -1.05
N GLU A 273 -20.87 11.71 -2.28
CA GLU A 273 -21.64 12.20 -3.42
C GLU A 273 -23.08 11.65 -3.41
N GLU A 274 -24.08 12.53 -3.38
CA GLU A 274 -25.49 12.12 -3.32
C GLU A 274 -25.96 11.42 -4.60
N ALA A 275 -25.38 11.79 -5.75
CA ALA A 275 -25.76 11.28 -7.07
C ALA A 275 -25.07 9.96 -7.46
N VAL A 276 -24.28 9.32 -6.57
CA VAL A 276 -23.42 8.18 -6.93
C VAL A 276 -24.18 7.01 -7.58
N LYS A 277 -25.41 6.72 -7.12
CA LYS A 277 -26.23 5.65 -7.71
C LYS A 277 -26.74 6.01 -9.10
N ASP A 278 -27.10 7.26 -9.31
CA ASP A 278 -27.56 7.77 -10.61
C ASP A 278 -26.40 7.76 -11.61
N ILE A 279 -25.18 8.10 -11.16
CA ILE A 279 -23.93 8.01 -11.93
C ILE A 279 -23.70 6.55 -12.38
N CYS A 280 -23.78 5.59 -11.46
CA CYS A 280 -23.63 4.17 -11.79
C CYS A 280 -24.70 3.71 -12.79
N ALA A 281 -25.96 4.08 -12.56
CA ALA A 281 -27.08 3.71 -13.41
C ALA A 281 -26.95 4.26 -14.85
N GLU A 282 -26.45 5.48 -15.01
CA GLU A 282 -26.21 6.10 -16.32
C GLU A 282 -25.15 5.32 -17.12
N VAL A 283 -24.04 4.93 -16.48
CA VAL A 283 -22.99 4.13 -17.11
C VAL A 283 -23.51 2.74 -17.51
N HIS A 284 -24.28 2.10 -16.62
CA HIS A 284 -24.90 0.80 -16.90
C HIS A 284 -25.90 0.88 -18.06
N ALA A 285 -26.71 1.95 -18.13
CA ALA A 285 -27.66 2.16 -19.22
C ALA A 285 -26.98 2.31 -20.60
N ALA A 286 -25.74 2.81 -20.62
CA ALA A 286 -24.90 2.88 -21.82
C ALA A 286 -24.11 1.58 -22.11
N GLY A 287 -24.23 0.55 -21.26
CA GLY A 287 -23.55 -0.74 -21.41
C GLY A 287 -22.11 -0.77 -20.88
N GLY A 288 -21.69 0.27 -20.15
CA GLY A 288 -20.41 0.29 -19.43
C GLY A 288 -20.46 -0.52 -18.13
N GLN A 289 -19.30 -0.68 -17.50
CA GLN A 289 -19.14 -1.23 -16.16
C GLN A 289 -18.67 -0.16 -15.17
N VAL A 290 -18.96 -0.33 -13.89
CA VAL A 290 -18.54 0.60 -12.84
C VAL A 290 -17.45 -0.06 -12.00
N TYR A 291 -16.26 0.52 -12.06
CA TYR A 291 -15.17 0.26 -11.15
C TYR A 291 -15.23 1.30 -10.02
N MET A 292 -15.26 0.85 -8.76
CA MET A 292 -15.12 1.73 -7.61
C MET A 292 -13.77 1.47 -6.94
N ASP A 293 -12.93 2.48 -6.85
CA ASP A 293 -11.74 2.46 -6.01
C ASP A 293 -12.16 2.39 -4.52
N GLY A 294 -11.77 1.30 -3.86
CA GLY A 294 -12.09 1.01 -2.47
C GLY A 294 -11.02 1.46 -1.47
N ALA A 295 -10.07 2.32 -1.85
CA ALA A 295 -9.12 2.90 -0.91
C ALA A 295 -9.80 3.62 0.27
N ASN A 296 -10.98 4.21 0.03
CA ASN A 296 -11.75 4.98 1.02
C ASN A 296 -12.83 4.14 1.74
N LEU A 297 -12.70 2.80 1.76
CA LEU A 297 -13.66 1.91 2.42
C LEU A 297 -13.78 2.15 3.93
N ASN A 298 -12.80 2.80 4.57
CA ASN A 298 -12.87 3.12 6.00
C ASN A 298 -14.03 4.07 6.35
N ALA A 299 -14.63 4.73 5.36
CA ALA A 299 -15.85 5.53 5.51
C ALA A 299 -17.14 4.74 5.20
N GLN A 300 -17.05 3.49 4.75
CA GLN A 300 -18.19 2.70 4.29
C GLN A 300 -18.53 1.50 5.17
N VAL A 301 -17.52 0.77 5.68
CA VAL A 301 -17.72 -0.55 6.32
C VAL A 301 -18.81 -0.49 7.41
N GLY A 302 -19.85 -1.32 7.26
CA GLY A 302 -20.98 -1.39 8.20
C GLY A 302 -22.04 -0.29 8.07
N ILE A 303 -21.87 0.67 7.15
CA ILE A 303 -22.82 1.76 6.86
C ILE A 303 -23.42 1.61 5.46
N THR A 304 -22.56 1.40 4.45
CA THR A 304 -22.93 1.14 3.05
C THR A 304 -21.93 0.16 2.44
N SER A 305 -22.08 -0.18 1.17
CA SER A 305 -21.12 -1.04 0.47
C SER A 305 -20.98 -0.69 -1.01
N PRO A 306 -19.83 -1.00 -1.65
CA PRO A 306 -19.61 -0.83 -3.08
C PRO A 306 -20.74 -1.41 -3.94
N ALA A 307 -21.17 -2.64 -3.67
CA ALA A 307 -22.24 -3.26 -4.45
C ALA A 307 -23.57 -2.52 -4.27
N ALA A 308 -23.87 -2.02 -3.06
CA ALA A 308 -25.10 -1.29 -2.80
C ALA A 308 -25.18 0.09 -3.47
N ILE A 309 -24.02 0.68 -3.84
CA ILE A 309 -23.96 1.93 -4.63
C ILE A 309 -23.96 1.69 -6.15
N GLY A 310 -23.89 0.43 -6.60
CA GLY A 310 -23.93 0.06 -8.01
C GLY A 310 -22.56 -0.19 -8.65
N ALA A 311 -21.49 -0.40 -7.88
CA ALA A 311 -20.21 -0.84 -8.43
C ALA A 311 -20.30 -2.30 -8.90
N ASP A 312 -19.61 -2.64 -10.00
CA ASP A 312 -19.46 -4.01 -10.49
C ASP A 312 -18.20 -4.68 -9.95
N VAL A 313 -17.18 -3.88 -9.64
CA VAL A 313 -15.89 -4.35 -9.09
C VAL A 313 -15.24 -3.27 -8.22
N SER A 314 -14.60 -3.68 -7.13
CA SER A 314 -13.82 -2.79 -6.26
C SER A 314 -12.63 -3.53 -5.65
N PRO A 315 -11.41 -2.99 -5.67
CA PRO A 315 -10.35 -3.47 -4.80
C PRO A 315 -10.64 -3.07 -3.35
N MET A 316 -9.95 -3.73 -2.42
CA MET A 316 -9.90 -3.36 -1.02
C MET A 316 -8.43 -3.20 -0.64
N ASN A 317 -8.02 -2.00 -0.19
CA ASN A 317 -6.68 -1.80 0.34
C ASN A 317 -6.62 -2.36 1.78
N LEU A 318 -6.22 -3.63 1.92
CA LEU A 318 -6.11 -4.26 3.24
C LEU A 318 -5.10 -3.55 4.16
N HIS A 319 -4.11 -2.91 3.57
CA HIS A 319 -3.07 -2.07 4.21
C HIS A 319 -3.52 -0.64 4.54
N LYS A 320 -4.79 -0.33 4.31
CA LYS A 320 -5.45 0.89 4.76
C LYS A 320 -6.58 0.51 5.70
N THR A 321 -7.70 0.05 5.15
CA THR A 321 -8.95 -0.18 5.88
C THR A 321 -8.88 -1.37 6.84
N PHE A 322 -8.06 -2.39 6.55
CA PHE A 322 -8.06 -3.68 7.27
C PHE A 322 -6.72 -4.01 7.94
N ALA A 323 -6.05 -2.97 8.45
CA ALA A 323 -4.97 -3.02 9.44
C ALA A 323 -3.64 -3.71 9.04
N ILE A 324 -3.44 -4.14 7.78
CA ILE A 324 -2.08 -4.51 7.32
C ILE A 324 -1.17 -3.27 7.48
N PRO A 325 0.05 -3.40 8.03
CA PRO A 325 0.91 -2.25 8.28
C PRO A 325 1.42 -1.63 6.98
N HIS A 326 1.56 -0.31 6.98
CA HIS A 326 2.10 0.44 5.83
C HIS A 326 3.57 0.15 5.56
N GLY A 327 4.33 -0.29 6.58
CA GLY A 327 5.71 -0.80 6.45
C GLY A 327 6.73 0.16 5.83
N GLY A 328 6.47 1.47 5.82
CA GLY A 328 7.32 2.46 5.16
C GLY A 328 7.16 2.50 3.63
N GLY A 329 6.09 1.92 3.08
CA GLY A 329 5.81 1.88 1.63
C GLY A 329 5.40 0.50 1.08
N GLY A 330 5.02 -0.43 1.95
CA GLY A 330 4.66 -1.81 1.64
C GLY A 330 5.08 -2.75 2.77
N PRO A 331 4.50 -3.96 2.85
CA PRO A 331 3.69 -4.61 1.82
C PRO A 331 2.22 -4.18 1.82
N GLY A 332 1.51 -4.51 0.75
CA GLY A 332 0.07 -4.36 0.66
C GLY A 332 -0.61 -5.65 0.19
N MET A 333 -1.94 -5.67 0.28
CA MET A 333 -2.82 -6.59 -0.43
C MET A 333 -3.99 -5.78 -0.99
N GLY A 334 -4.42 -6.12 -2.21
CA GLY A 334 -5.50 -5.47 -2.93
C GLY A 334 -6.50 -6.46 -3.51
N PRO A 335 -7.09 -7.36 -2.71
CA PRO A 335 -8.15 -8.25 -3.18
C PRO A 335 -9.24 -7.43 -3.87
N ILE A 336 -9.90 -8.03 -4.86
CA ILE A 336 -11.02 -7.40 -5.57
C ILE A 336 -12.32 -8.13 -5.27
N GLY A 337 -13.36 -7.38 -4.95
CA GLY A 337 -14.73 -7.88 -4.96
C GLY A 337 -15.37 -7.68 -6.32
N LEU A 338 -16.14 -8.66 -6.78
CA LEU A 338 -16.77 -8.68 -8.10
C LEU A 338 -18.24 -9.06 -8.01
N ALA A 339 -19.07 -8.37 -8.79
CA ALA A 339 -20.43 -8.78 -9.08
C ALA A 339 -20.44 -10.15 -9.81
N ALA A 340 -21.53 -10.91 -9.67
CA ALA A 340 -21.64 -12.28 -10.17
C ALA A 340 -21.25 -12.44 -11.65
N HIS A 341 -21.58 -11.48 -12.53
CA HIS A 341 -21.29 -11.57 -13.96
C HIS A 341 -19.81 -11.37 -14.29
N LEU A 342 -19.03 -10.73 -13.41
CA LEU A 342 -17.58 -10.57 -13.57
C LEU A 342 -16.77 -11.71 -12.92
N ALA A 343 -17.36 -12.46 -11.97
CA ALA A 343 -16.67 -13.53 -11.26
C ALA A 343 -15.98 -14.60 -12.15
N PRO A 344 -16.54 -15.03 -13.30
CA PRO A 344 -15.85 -15.98 -14.20
C PRO A 344 -14.62 -15.41 -14.92
N TYR A 345 -14.40 -14.10 -14.84
CA TYR A 345 -13.36 -13.37 -15.57
C TYR A 345 -12.24 -12.84 -14.66
N ALA A 346 -12.36 -13.07 -13.34
CA ALA A 346 -11.33 -12.75 -12.37
C ALA A 346 -9.99 -13.46 -12.68
N PRO A 347 -8.85 -12.95 -12.18
CA PRO A 347 -7.56 -13.61 -12.32
C PRO A 347 -7.54 -15.02 -11.70
N ASN A 348 -6.79 -15.93 -12.32
CA ASN A 348 -6.45 -17.25 -11.76
C ASN A 348 -4.94 -17.51 -11.91
N HIS A 349 -4.46 -18.74 -11.75
CA HIS A 349 -3.03 -19.05 -11.73
C HIS A 349 -2.73 -20.35 -12.47
N ALA A 350 -1.67 -20.36 -13.27
CA ALA A 350 -1.34 -21.48 -14.15
C ALA A 350 -0.73 -22.68 -13.40
N VAL A 351 0.08 -22.43 -12.37
CA VAL A 351 0.75 -23.50 -11.58
C VAL A 351 -0.21 -24.12 -10.56
N GLN A 352 -0.87 -23.27 -9.78
CA GLN A 352 -1.80 -23.66 -8.72
C GLN A 352 -3.18 -23.02 -8.99
N PRO A 353 -4.03 -23.60 -9.84
CA PRO A 353 -5.35 -23.05 -10.13
C PRO A 353 -6.19 -22.92 -8.86
N VAL A 354 -6.77 -21.74 -8.65
CA VAL A 354 -7.73 -21.47 -7.59
C VAL A 354 -9.10 -22.00 -8.04
N PRO A 355 -9.75 -22.88 -7.25
CA PRO A 355 -11.08 -23.38 -7.59
C PRO A 355 -12.11 -22.25 -7.71
N GLY A 356 -12.99 -22.34 -8.72
CA GLY A 356 -14.06 -21.36 -8.93
C GLY A 356 -14.42 -21.16 -10.40
N PRO A 357 -15.33 -20.21 -10.71
CA PRO A 357 -15.80 -19.98 -12.08
C PRO A 357 -14.72 -19.38 -13.01
N HIS A 358 -13.61 -18.90 -12.45
CA HIS A 358 -12.50 -18.27 -13.18
C HIS A 358 -11.34 -19.24 -13.48
N VAL A 359 -11.54 -20.56 -13.33
CA VAL A 359 -10.53 -21.56 -13.73
C VAL A 359 -10.17 -21.41 -15.21
N GLY A 360 -8.86 -21.40 -15.50
CA GLY A 360 -8.32 -21.20 -16.84
C GLY A 360 -7.99 -19.73 -17.19
N GLN A 361 -8.37 -18.77 -16.35
CA GLN A 361 -7.98 -17.37 -16.54
C GLN A 361 -6.50 -17.13 -16.20
N GLY A 362 -5.90 -16.11 -16.82
CA GLY A 362 -4.50 -15.73 -16.57
C GLY A 362 -4.29 -15.00 -15.25
N ALA A 363 -3.05 -15.05 -14.76
CA ALA A 363 -2.62 -14.44 -13.50
C ALA A 363 -2.26 -12.95 -13.61
N VAL A 364 -2.43 -12.22 -12.51
CA VAL A 364 -1.95 -10.84 -12.31
C VAL A 364 -0.84 -10.76 -11.27
N SER A 365 -0.68 -11.80 -10.44
CA SER A 365 0.40 -11.93 -9.45
C SER A 365 1.11 -13.26 -9.61
N ALA A 366 2.36 -13.33 -9.13
CA ALA A 366 3.20 -14.53 -9.24
C ALA A 366 2.77 -15.71 -8.34
N ALA A 367 1.93 -15.46 -7.33
CA ALA A 367 1.36 -16.47 -6.44
C ALA A 367 -0.18 -16.42 -6.49
N PRO A 368 -0.87 -17.56 -6.36
CA PRO A 368 -2.33 -17.66 -6.50
C PRO A 368 -3.13 -16.76 -5.55
N TRP A 369 -2.63 -16.51 -4.33
CA TRP A 369 -3.26 -15.66 -3.32
C TRP A 369 -2.37 -14.47 -2.91
N GLY A 370 -1.52 -13.99 -3.83
CA GLY A 370 -0.63 -12.86 -3.57
C GLY A 370 0.28 -13.09 -2.36
N SER A 371 0.39 -12.10 -1.48
CA SER A 371 1.16 -12.16 -0.24
C SER A 371 0.35 -12.84 0.88
N ALA A 372 0.09 -14.15 0.75
CA ALA A 372 -0.84 -14.85 1.64
C ALA A 372 -0.47 -14.77 3.13
N ALA A 373 0.83 -14.70 3.47
CA ALA A 373 1.33 -14.69 4.84
C ALA A 373 0.92 -13.46 5.67
N ILE A 374 0.47 -12.36 5.05
CA ILE A 374 -0.01 -11.16 5.75
C ILE A 374 -1.54 -11.04 5.81
N LEU A 375 -2.28 -11.94 5.15
CA LEU A 375 -3.74 -12.01 5.25
C LEU A 375 -4.27 -12.30 6.66
N PRO A 376 -3.57 -13.05 7.54
CA PRO A 376 -4.00 -13.22 8.92
C PRO A 376 -4.25 -11.91 9.68
N ILE A 377 -3.58 -10.81 9.32
CA ILE A 377 -3.75 -9.50 9.97
C ILE A 377 -5.19 -9.01 9.78
N SER A 378 -5.65 -8.92 8.53
CA SER A 378 -7.01 -8.49 8.22
C SER A 378 -8.06 -9.50 8.70
N TRP A 379 -7.74 -10.79 8.67
CA TRP A 379 -8.60 -11.83 9.24
C TRP A 379 -8.79 -11.64 10.75
N MET A 380 -7.71 -11.37 11.50
CA MET A 380 -7.75 -11.07 12.93
C MET A 380 -8.55 -9.79 13.22
N TYR A 381 -8.29 -8.70 12.49
CA TYR A 381 -9.00 -7.43 12.63
C TYR A 381 -10.51 -7.61 12.53
N ILE A 382 -10.98 -8.26 11.46
CA ILE A 382 -12.42 -8.48 11.23
C ILE A 382 -12.99 -9.45 12.27
N THR A 383 -12.28 -10.52 12.61
CA THR A 383 -12.74 -11.53 13.57
C THR A 383 -12.87 -10.96 14.99
N LEU A 384 -11.92 -10.13 15.43
CA LEU A 384 -11.91 -9.55 16.77
C LEU A 384 -12.95 -8.45 16.93
N LEU A 385 -13.15 -7.61 15.91
CA LEU A 385 -14.13 -6.52 15.97
C LEU A 385 -15.56 -7.01 15.73
N GLY A 386 -15.74 -8.00 14.85
CA GLY A 386 -17.04 -8.38 14.33
C GLY A 386 -17.76 -7.23 13.61
N GLY A 387 -18.99 -7.47 13.17
CA GLY A 387 -19.75 -6.46 12.41
C GLY A 387 -20.04 -5.18 13.19
N GLU A 388 -20.32 -5.29 14.49
CA GLU A 388 -20.58 -4.13 15.36
C GLU A 388 -19.33 -3.27 15.55
N GLY A 389 -18.18 -3.90 15.87
CA GLY A 389 -16.91 -3.19 16.03
C GLY A 389 -16.47 -2.50 14.74
N LEU A 390 -16.57 -3.18 13.60
CA LEU A 390 -16.26 -2.59 12.28
C LEU A 390 -17.15 -1.38 11.97
N THR A 391 -18.46 -1.47 12.26
CA THR A 391 -19.39 -0.35 12.09
C THR A 391 -19.02 0.83 12.99
N GLN A 392 -18.62 0.55 14.24
CA GLN A 392 -18.20 1.58 15.18
C GLN A 392 -16.87 2.23 14.79
N SER A 393 -15.93 1.47 14.21
CA SER A 393 -14.70 2.00 13.63
C SER A 393 -15.02 3.04 12.56
N THR A 394 -15.85 2.70 11.57
CA THR A 394 -16.26 3.63 10.50
C THR A 394 -16.92 4.90 11.06
N LYS A 395 -17.86 4.76 12.01
CA LYS A 395 -18.52 5.91 12.63
C LYS A 395 -17.53 6.82 13.36
N THR A 396 -16.57 6.24 14.06
CA THR A 396 -15.55 6.99 14.80
C THR A 396 -14.57 7.68 13.84
N ALA A 397 -14.17 7.04 12.74
CA ALA A 397 -13.33 7.66 11.71
C ALA A 397 -14.01 8.92 11.12
N ILE A 398 -15.29 8.82 10.76
CA ILE A 398 -16.07 9.96 10.27
C ILE A 398 -16.22 11.05 11.35
N LEU A 399 -16.48 10.65 12.60
CA LEU A 399 -16.59 11.58 13.73
C LEU A 399 -15.28 12.36 13.94
N ASN A 400 -14.14 11.66 13.97
CA ASN A 400 -12.82 12.26 14.19
C ASN A 400 -12.48 13.25 13.07
N ALA A 401 -12.74 12.91 11.82
CA ALA A 401 -12.51 13.82 10.68
C ALA A 401 -13.37 15.07 10.76
N ASN A 402 -14.65 14.94 11.09
CA ASN A 402 -15.55 16.08 11.28
C ASN A 402 -15.17 16.92 12.51
N TYR A 403 -14.64 16.32 13.57
CA TYR A 403 -14.11 17.03 14.72
C TYR A 403 -12.91 17.91 14.34
N VAL A 404 -11.94 17.35 13.62
CA VAL A 404 -10.77 18.06 13.11
C VAL A 404 -11.19 19.19 12.16
N ALA A 405 -12.07 18.90 11.20
CA ALA A 405 -12.60 19.90 10.28
C ALA A 405 -13.28 21.06 11.03
N ALA A 406 -14.13 20.76 12.03
CA ALA A 406 -14.83 21.76 12.81
C ALA A 406 -13.90 22.64 13.66
N ARG A 407 -12.82 22.06 14.23
CA ARG A 407 -11.81 22.81 15.01
C ARG A 407 -10.94 23.72 14.14
N LEU A 408 -10.66 23.31 12.91
CA LEU A 408 -9.71 24.02 12.03
C LEU A 408 -10.36 25.02 11.07
N LYS A 409 -11.67 24.92 10.80
CA LYS A 409 -12.37 25.71 9.77
C LYS A 409 -12.16 27.24 9.83
N GLU A 410 -11.98 27.81 11.03
CA GLU A 410 -11.78 29.26 11.22
C GLU A 410 -10.32 29.70 10.97
N HIS A 411 -9.40 28.74 10.91
CA HIS A 411 -7.97 28.95 10.71
C HIS A 411 -7.54 28.59 9.28
N TYR A 412 -8.10 27.49 8.78
CA TYR A 412 -7.91 26.94 7.44
C TYR A 412 -9.29 26.57 6.87
N PRO A 413 -9.76 27.20 5.79
CA PRO A 413 -11.03 26.83 5.17
C PRO A 413 -11.05 25.34 4.80
N VAL A 414 -12.15 24.66 5.13
CA VAL A 414 -12.40 23.29 4.67
C VAL A 414 -12.92 23.38 3.25
N LEU A 415 -12.15 22.87 2.29
CA LEU A 415 -12.37 23.15 0.88
C LEU A 415 -13.67 22.55 0.34
N TYR A 416 -13.97 21.30 0.70
CA TYR A 416 -15.15 20.58 0.26
C TYR A 416 -15.91 19.99 1.44
N VAL A 417 -17.24 20.08 1.39
CA VAL A 417 -18.17 19.51 2.35
C VAL A 417 -19.40 18.99 1.60
N GLY A 418 -20.03 17.94 2.13
CA GLY A 418 -21.32 17.48 1.62
C GLY A 418 -22.44 18.49 1.85
N SER A 419 -23.62 18.23 1.30
CA SER A 419 -24.81 19.12 1.34
C SER A 419 -25.22 19.58 2.75
N GLN A 420 -24.92 18.78 3.77
CA GLN A 420 -25.21 19.04 5.19
C GLN A 420 -23.99 19.62 5.95
N GLY A 421 -22.98 20.13 5.24
CA GLY A 421 -21.80 20.77 5.83
C GLY A 421 -20.87 19.81 6.57
N ARG A 422 -20.83 18.54 6.18
CA ARG A 422 -20.01 17.48 6.81
C ARG A 422 -19.07 16.83 5.81
N VAL A 423 -17.95 16.33 6.31
CA VAL A 423 -17.00 15.50 5.55
C VAL A 423 -17.24 14.01 5.85
N ALA A 424 -16.59 13.13 5.11
CA ALA A 424 -16.53 11.69 5.37
C ALA A 424 -15.45 11.38 6.43
N HIS A 425 -14.51 10.48 6.12
CA HIS A 425 -13.37 10.11 6.99
C HIS A 425 -12.14 11.02 6.88
N GLU A 426 -12.16 12.01 5.99
CA GLU A 426 -11.02 12.90 5.74
C GLU A 426 -11.51 14.28 5.29
N CYS A 427 -10.68 15.31 5.42
CA CYS A 427 -10.99 16.67 4.98
C CYS A 427 -9.80 17.36 4.31
N ILE A 428 -10.08 18.35 3.45
CA ILE A 428 -9.06 19.16 2.77
C ILE A 428 -9.02 20.56 3.37
N LEU A 429 -7.86 20.97 3.85
CA LEU A 429 -7.57 22.31 4.35
C LEU A 429 -6.94 23.16 3.24
N ASP A 430 -7.58 24.28 2.91
CA ASP A 430 -7.13 25.17 1.85
C ASP A 430 -6.07 26.17 2.34
N VAL A 431 -4.86 26.09 1.78
CA VAL A 431 -3.73 26.96 2.11
C VAL A 431 -3.48 28.02 1.02
N ARG A 432 -4.22 27.97 -0.11
CA ARG A 432 -3.92 28.81 -1.29
C ARG A 432 -4.03 30.30 -1.02
N ALA A 433 -5.05 30.72 -0.28
CA ALA A 433 -5.22 32.12 0.13
C ALA A 433 -4.10 32.59 1.08
N ILE A 434 -3.65 31.71 1.98
CA ILE A 434 -2.54 31.99 2.90
C ILE A 434 -1.24 32.16 2.10
N LYS A 435 -1.00 31.30 1.11
CA LYS A 435 0.15 31.40 0.20
C LYS A 435 0.16 32.72 -0.57
N ALA A 436 -0.99 33.14 -1.09
CA ALA A 436 -1.12 34.41 -1.78
C ALA A 436 -0.80 35.61 -0.86
N ALA A 437 -1.18 35.54 0.42
CA ALA A 437 -0.98 36.61 1.39
C ALA A 437 0.45 36.66 1.99
N THR A 438 1.11 35.51 2.13
CA THR A 438 2.36 35.37 2.93
C THR A 438 3.56 34.84 2.16
N GLY A 439 3.35 34.26 0.98
CA GLY A 439 4.38 33.48 0.27
C GLY A 439 4.65 32.10 0.88
N VAL A 440 3.99 31.73 1.99
CA VAL A 440 4.12 30.42 2.64
C VAL A 440 3.22 29.40 1.96
N ALA A 441 3.84 28.33 1.46
CA ALA A 441 3.16 27.23 0.80
C ALA A 441 2.82 26.10 1.80
N GLU A 442 1.93 25.21 1.38
CA GLU A 442 1.53 23.99 2.08
C GLU A 442 2.74 23.11 2.47
N ILE A 443 3.80 23.09 1.65
CA ILE A 443 5.03 22.36 1.97
C ILE A 443 5.78 22.98 3.15
N ASP A 444 5.72 24.30 3.35
CA ASP A 444 6.36 24.96 4.49
C ASP A 444 5.63 24.58 5.79
N ILE A 445 4.29 24.53 5.76
CA ILE A 445 3.47 24.04 6.88
C ILE A 445 3.79 22.56 7.16
N ALA A 446 3.90 21.74 6.12
CA ALA A 446 4.26 20.33 6.24
C ALA A 446 5.62 20.12 6.92
N LYS A 447 6.63 20.92 6.56
CA LYS A 447 7.93 20.86 7.24
C LYS A 447 7.84 21.41 8.67
N ARG A 448 7.06 22.47 8.90
CA ARG A 448 6.89 23.06 10.23
C ARG A 448 6.22 22.11 11.21
N LEU A 449 5.27 21.28 10.78
CA LEU A 449 4.66 20.24 11.63
C LEU A 449 5.69 19.26 12.23
N MET A 450 6.82 19.03 11.57
CA MET A 450 7.90 18.19 12.12
C MET A 450 8.46 18.79 13.43
N ASP A 451 8.53 20.11 13.53
CA ASP A 451 9.00 20.78 14.74
C ASP A 451 8.01 20.64 15.91
N TYR A 452 6.74 20.41 15.59
CA TYR A 452 5.64 20.14 16.53
C TYR A 452 5.50 18.65 16.88
N GLY A 453 6.33 17.78 16.30
CA GLY A 453 6.31 16.33 16.55
C GLY A 453 5.31 15.55 15.70
N PHE A 454 4.89 16.09 14.54
CA PHE A 454 3.96 15.42 13.63
C PHE A 454 4.56 15.17 12.25
N HIS A 455 4.20 14.03 11.66
CA HIS A 455 4.28 13.86 10.22
C HIS A 455 3.20 14.75 9.56
N ALA A 456 3.51 15.31 8.38
CA ALA A 456 2.54 16.09 7.64
C ALA A 456 1.35 15.23 7.16
N PRO A 457 0.15 15.81 7.03
CA PRO A 457 -0.93 15.19 6.26
C PRO A 457 -0.57 15.10 4.77
N THR A 458 -1.44 14.54 3.94
CA THR A 458 -1.18 14.41 2.49
C THR A 458 -1.10 15.81 1.87
N VAL A 459 -0.01 16.09 1.14
CA VAL A 459 0.32 17.44 0.65
C VAL A 459 0.03 17.55 -0.84
N SER A 460 -0.69 18.61 -1.24
CA SER A 460 -0.92 18.98 -2.65
C SER A 460 -1.64 17.93 -3.53
N PHE A 461 -2.34 16.99 -2.89
CA PHE A 461 -3.22 16.03 -3.55
C PHE A 461 -4.53 15.86 -2.73
N PRO A 462 -5.70 15.74 -3.38
CA PRO A 462 -5.95 15.82 -4.84
C PRO A 462 -5.93 17.26 -5.40
N VAL A 463 -5.87 18.28 -4.53
CA VAL A 463 -5.81 19.68 -4.95
C VAL A 463 -4.42 20.25 -4.66
N ALA A 464 -3.78 20.83 -5.67
CA ALA A 464 -2.49 21.49 -5.48
C ALA A 464 -2.63 22.70 -4.54
N GLY A 465 -1.70 22.85 -3.60
CA GLY A 465 -1.72 23.96 -2.63
C GLY A 465 -2.57 23.71 -1.38
N THR A 466 -2.95 22.46 -1.10
CA THR A 466 -3.80 22.10 0.05
C THR A 466 -3.18 20.97 0.90
N LEU A 467 -3.76 20.73 2.07
CA LEU A 467 -3.43 19.62 2.96
C LEU A 467 -4.65 18.72 3.17
N MET A 468 -4.55 17.41 2.93
CA MET A 468 -5.63 16.45 3.12
C MET A 468 -5.39 15.58 4.36
N VAL A 469 -6.29 15.67 5.33
CA VAL A 469 -6.15 15.16 6.69
C VAL A 469 -7.12 14.01 6.94
N GLU A 470 -6.60 12.84 7.28
CA GLU A 470 -7.38 11.65 7.70
C GLU A 470 -6.89 11.17 9.07
N PRO A 471 -7.65 11.38 10.17
CA PRO A 471 -7.21 11.00 11.52
C PRO A 471 -7.44 9.53 11.87
N THR A 472 -8.33 8.83 11.14
CA THR A 472 -8.82 7.47 11.47
C THR A 472 -9.56 7.36 12.82
N GLU A 473 -10.09 6.18 13.10
CA GLU A 473 -10.79 5.85 14.34
C GLU A 473 -9.86 5.51 15.51
N SER A 474 -8.59 5.22 15.24
CA SER A 474 -7.65 4.72 16.25
C SER A 474 -7.11 5.83 17.15
N GLU A 475 -7.21 7.08 16.70
CA GLU A 475 -6.64 8.22 17.41
C GLU A 475 -7.56 8.77 18.48
N SER A 476 -6.98 9.01 19.65
CA SER A 476 -7.70 9.56 20.79
C SER A 476 -8.04 11.04 20.57
N LYS A 477 -9.11 11.53 21.20
CA LYS A 477 -9.44 12.96 21.15
C LYS A 477 -8.26 13.86 21.58
N ALA A 478 -7.51 13.45 22.58
CA ALA A 478 -6.33 14.21 23.04
C ALA A 478 -5.28 14.35 21.94
N GLU A 479 -5.11 13.33 21.10
CA GLU A 479 -4.20 13.38 19.97
C GLU A 479 -4.70 14.29 18.84
N LEU A 480 -6.00 14.21 18.54
CA LEU A 480 -6.65 15.13 17.60
C LEU A 480 -6.50 16.58 18.05
N ASP A 481 -6.62 16.84 19.36
CA ASP A 481 -6.42 18.16 19.95
C ASP A 481 -4.97 18.64 19.78
N ARG A 482 -3.96 17.80 20.06
CA ARG A 482 -2.55 18.16 19.84
C ARG A 482 -2.27 18.54 18.39
N PHE A 483 -2.80 17.77 17.43
CA PHE A 483 -2.64 18.06 16.02
C PHE A 483 -3.36 19.36 15.60
N CYS A 484 -4.61 19.55 16.04
CA CYS A 484 -5.35 20.77 15.75
C CYS A 484 -4.66 22.01 16.34
N ASP A 485 -4.20 21.93 17.59
CA ASP A 485 -3.53 23.02 18.27
C ASP A 485 -2.16 23.33 17.64
N ALA A 486 -1.44 22.33 17.12
CA ALA A 486 -0.25 22.54 16.30
C ALA A 486 -0.55 23.35 15.04
N LEU A 487 -1.58 22.97 14.26
CA LEU A 487 -1.97 23.70 13.06
C LEU A 487 -2.48 25.12 13.38
N ILE A 488 -3.22 25.30 14.47
CA ILE A 488 -3.69 26.61 14.94
C ILE A 488 -2.49 27.48 15.33
N SER A 489 -1.52 26.93 16.06
CA SER A 489 -0.28 27.62 16.40
C SER A 489 0.52 28.03 15.15
N ILE A 490 0.65 27.13 14.17
CA ILE A 490 1.26 27.48 12.87
C ILE A 490 0.46 28.58 12.18
N ARG A 491 -0.88 28.59 12.26
CA ARG A 491 -1.69 29.68 11.69
C ARG A 491 -1.36 31.02 12.34
N ASP A 492 -1.13 31.04 13.65
CA ASP A 492 -0.71 32.23 14.39
C ASP A 492 0.71 32.68 14.02
N GLU A 493 1.63 31.75 13.75
CA GLU A 493 2.94 32.07 13.17
C GLU A 493 2.77 32.77 11.81
N LEU A 494 1.86 32.28 10.96
CA LEU A 494 1.57 32.90 9.66
C LEU A 494 0.89 34.27 9.80
N ARG A 495 0.06 34.49 10.84
CA ARG A 495 -0.50 35.83 11.15
C ARG A 495 0.59 36.84 11.46
N LYS A 496 1.67 36.44 12.15
CA LYS A 496 2.84 37.31 12.40
C LYS A 496 3.54 37.70 11.09
N VAL A 497 3.59 36.81 10.10
CA VAL A 497 4.12 37.11 8.77
C VAL A 497 3.18 38.07 8.02
N GLU A 498 1.86 37.81 8.02
CA GLU A 498 0.84 38.69 7.41
C GLU A 498 0.90 40.12 7.98
N GLN A 499 1.18 40.26 9.27
CA GLN A 499 1.28 41.54 9.99
C GLN A 499 2.66 42.21 9.89
N GLY A 500 3.63 41.57 9.24
CA GLY A 500 5.00 42.08 9.10
C GLY A 500 5.84 42.03 10.39
N VAL A 501 5.41 41.28 11.40
CA VAL A 501 6.18 41.04 12.65
C VAL A 501 7.39 40.14 12.36
N TRP A 502 7.22 39.14 11.49
CA TRP A 502 8.30 38.30 11.01
C TRP A 502 8.53 38.49 9.50
N PRO A 503 9.80 38.49 9.03
CA PRO A 503 10.10 38.50 7.61
C PRO A 503 9.48 37.31 6.88
N ALA A 504 8.95 37.54 5.67
CA ALA A 504 8.31 36.50 4.87
C ALA A 504 9.27 35.35 4.49
N GLU A 505 10.55 35.65 4.28
CA GLU A 505 11.58 34.69 3.87
C GLU A 505 12.43 34.15 5.04
N ASP A 506 12.28 34.70 6.25
CA ASP A 506 13.09 34.31 7.41
C ASP A 506 12.22 34.25 8.68
N ASN A 507 11.57 33.12 8.87
CA ASN A 507 10.66 32.84 9.98
C ASN A 507 10.67 31.32 10.29
N PRO A 508 10.08 30.88 11.42
CA PRO A 508 10.09 29.47 11.78
C PRO A 508 9.52 28.55 10.69
N VAL A 509 8.48 28.97 9.99
CA VAL A 509 7.78 28.16 8.98
C VAL A 509 8.65 27.96 7.72
N LYS A 510 9.30 29.02 7.24
CA LYS A 510 10.23 28.94 6.09
C LYS A 510 11.52 28.18 6.39
N ARG A 511 12.02 28.29 7.61
CA ARG A 511 13.28 27.66 8.06
C ARG A 511 13.10 26.23 8.57
N ALA A 512 11.86 25.74 8.69
CA ALA A 512 11.57 24.39 9.10
C ALA A 512 12.02 23.35 8.04
N PRO A 513 12.41 22.14 8.47
CA PRO A 513 12.47 21.66 9.86
C PRO A 513 13.77 22.07 10.57
N HIS A 514 13.73 22.18 11.91
CA HIS A 514 14.88 22.56 12.73
C HIS A 514 15.57 21.33 13.33
N THR A 515 16.83 21.12 12.97
CA THR A 515 17.63 19.96 13.42
C THR A 515 18.35 20.23 14.74
N GLN A 516 18.92 19.18 15.35
CA GLN A 516 19.83 19.35 16.49
C GLN A 516 21.03 20.24 16.15
N ALA A 517 21.55 20.16 14.92
CA ALA A 517 22.67 20.98 14.47
C ALA A 517 22.30 22.46 14.40
N ASP A 518 21.08 22.80 13.93
CA ASP A 518 20.58 24.18 13.91
C ASP A 518 20.56 24.81 15.30
N VAL A 519 20.10 24.07 16.31
CA VAL A 519 19.95 24.58 17.68
C VAL A 519 21.30 24.78 18.37
N MET A 520 22.28 23.93 18.03
CA MET A 520 23.63 23.99 18.59
C MET A 520 24.52 25.06 17.95
N ASP A 521 24.09 25.65 16.83
CA ASP A 521 24.78 26.78 16.22
C ASP A 521 24.87 27.95 17.22
N ALA A 522 26.09 28.34 17.57
CA ALA A 522 26.35 29.42 18.53
C ALA A 522 25.84 30.77 18.01
N ASP A 523 25.85 30.97 16.69
CA ASP A 523 25.54 32.23 16.02
C ASP A 523 24.08 32.27 15.53
N TRP A 524 23.13 32.08 16.47
CA TRP A 524 21.70 32.11 16.18
C TRP A 524 21.20 33.53 15.83
N ASN A 525 21.38 33.93 14.57
CA ASN A 525 20.94 35.21 14.03
C ASN A 525 19.61 35.05 13.25
N ARG A 526 18.54 34.72 13.97
CA ARG A 526 17.18 34.56 13.42
C ARG A 526 16.19 35.46 14.17
N PRO A 527 15.11 35.95 13.54
CA PRO A 527 14.14 36.87 14.17
C PRO A 527 13.18 36.20 15.16
N TYR A 528 13.48 34.96 15.54
CA TYR A 528 12.72 34.12 16.47
C TYR A 528 13.69 33.32 17.33
N THR A 529 13.25 32.89 18.50
CA THR A 529 14.08 32.19 19.48
C THR A 529 14.27 30.72 19.13
N ARG A 530 15.32 30.09 19.68
CA ARG A 530 15.49 28.62 19.62
C ARG A 530 14.28 27.90 20.22
N GLN A 531 13.67 28.44 21.27
CA GLN A 531 12.50 27.84 21.90
C GLN A 531 11.30 27.85 20.93
N GLU A 532 11.01 28.97 20.27
CA GLU A 532 9.99 29.03 19.22
C GLU A 532 10.30 28.06 18.08
N ALA A 533 11.58 27.85 17.75
CA ALA A 533 11.99 26.92 16.71
C ALA A 533 11.65 25.46 17.04
N VAL A 534 12.03 24.96 18.22
CA VAL A 534 12.02 23.50 18.49
C VAL A 534 11.10 23.03 19.61
N PHE A 535 10.56 23.95 20.42
CA PHE A 535 9.58 23.67 21.48
C PHE A 535 8.39 24.63 21.37
N PRO A 536 7.67 24.68 20.23
CA PRO A 536 6.61 25.66 20.00
C PRO A 536 5.40 25.46 20.92
N LEU A 537 5.16 24.23 21.40
CA LEU A 537 4.08 23.91 22.35
C LEU A 537 4.58 22.97 23.47
N PRO A 538 3.95 22.97 24.67
CA PRO A 538 4.51 22.31 25.85
C PRO A 538 4.80 20.81 25.70
N TRP A 539 3.93 20.05 25.04
CA TRP A 539 4.10 18.59 24.89
C TRP A 539 5.31 18.22 24.01
N VAL A 540 5.75 19.14 23.14
CA VAL A 540 6.91 18.90 22.27
C VAL A 540 8.18 18.73 23.11
N ALA A 541 8.28 19.42 24.25
CA ALA A 541 9.41 19.30 25.17
C ALA A 541 9.41 17.98 25.95
N GLU A 542 8.23 17.40 26.19
CA GLU A 542 8.09 16.14 26.92
C GLU A 542 8.61 14.94 26.11
N ASN A 543 8.32 14.90 24.82
CA ASN A 543 8.71 13.80 23.92
C ASN A 543 9.19 14.33 22.56
N LYS A 544 10.32 15.03 22.53
CA LYS A 544 10.84 15.65 21.30
C LYS A 544 11.34 14.60 20.29
N PHE A 545 10.68 14.52 19.15
CA PHE A 545 11.26 13.93 17.95
C PHE A 545 12.12 14.94 17.20
N TRP A 546 13.33 14.54 16.81
CA TRP A 546 14.28 15.41 16.12
C TRP A 546 14.32 15.11 14.62
N PRO A 547 14.04 16.10 13.76
CA PRO A 547 14.39 16.02 12.35
C PRO A 547 15.89 15.72 12.19
N SER A 548 16.22 14.63 11.51
CA SER A 548 17.61 14.16 11.36
C SER A 548 18.40 14.94 10.32
N VAL A 549 17.72 15.65 9.42
CA VAL A 549 18.28 16.51 8.37
C VAL A 549 17.41 17.75 8.22
N ASN A 550 17.99 18.81 7.66
CA ASN A 550 17.25 20.03 7.33
C ASN A 550 16.39 19.80 6.06
N ARG A 551 15.73 20.85 5.57
CA ARG A 551 14.89 20.80 4.38
C ARG A 551 15.66 20.24 3.19
N ILE A 552 15.07 19.23 2.54
CA ILE A 552 15.61 18.57 1.36
C ILE A 552 15.55 19.52 0.16
N ASP A 553 16.58 19.50 -0.68
CA ASP A 553 16.58 20.12 -2.01
C ASP A 553 16.18 19.08 -3.06
N ASP A 554 14.89 19.05 -3.37
CA ASP A 554 14.31 18.09 -4.31
C ASP A 554 14.92 18.23 -5.72
N VAL A 555 15.17 19.47 -6.16
CA VAL A 555 15.66 19.77 -7.52
C VAL A 555 17.12 19.35 -7.68
N TYR A 556 17.95 19.52 -6.64
CA TYR A 556 19.34 19.08 -6.67
C TYR A 556 19.44 17.56 -6.86
N GLY A 557 18.62 16.78 -6.14
CA GLY A 557 18.62 15.32 -6.22
C GLY A 557 18.30 14.80 -7.62
N ASP A 558 17.26 15.34 -8.26
CA ASP A 558 16.87 14.96 -9.63
C ASP A 558 17.93 15.33 -10.67
N ARG A 559 18.63 16.46 -10.46
CA ARG A 559 19.73 16.90 -11.35
C ARG A 559 21.03 16.13 -11.15
N ASN A 560 21.24 15.58 -9.96
CA ASN A 560 22.46 14.89 -9.56
C ASN A 560 22.10 13.51 -9.02
N LEU A 561 21.63 12.64 -9.91
CA LEU A 561 21.05 11.37 -9.53
C LEU A 561 22.10 10.38 -9.00
N PHE A 562 22.05 10.11 -7.69
CA PHE A 562 22.83 9.06 -7.02
C PHE A 562 21.91 8.04 -6.37
N CYS A 563 21.77 6.86 -6.99
CA CYS A 563 20.86 5.80 -6.53
C CYS A 563 21.58 4.62 -5.84
N ALA A 564 22.84 4.79 -5.46
CA ALA A 564 23.63 3.83 -4.69
C ALA A 564 24.31 4.54 -3.51
N CYS A 565 24.73 3.78 -2.49
CA CYS A 565 25.49 4.34 -1.37
C CYS A 565 26.70 5.13 -1.89
N PRO A 566 26.76 6.45 -1.66
CA PRO A 566 27.87 7.26 -2.13
C PRO A 566 29.18 6.81 -1.44
N PRO A 567 30.35 7.07 -2.04
CA PRO A 567 31.62 6.82 -1.38
C PRO A 567 31.65 7.49 0.01
N PRO A 568 32.30 6.89 1.02
CA PRO A 568 32.44 7.52 2.34
C PRO A 568 33.05 8.93 2.32
N GLU A 569 33.77 9.28 1.25
CA GLU A 569 34.42 10.57 1.02
C GLU A 569 33.53 11.62 0.31
N ALA A 570 32.33 11.25 -0.15
CA ALA A 570 31.45 12.07 -0.98
C ALA A 570 30.43 12.91 -0.20
#